data_AF-Q174V7-F1
#
_entry.id   AF-Q174V7-F1
#
_cell.length_a   1.000
_cell.length_b   1.000
_cell.length_c   1.000
_cell.angle_alpha   90.00
_cell.angle_beta   90.00
_cell.angle_gamma   90.00
#
_symmetry.space_group_name_H-M   'P 1'
#
loop_
_entity.id
_entity.type
_entity.pdbx_description
1 polymer ?
#
loop_
_entity_poly.entity_id
_entity_poly.type
_entity_poly.pdbx_seq_one_letter_code
_entity_poly.pdbx_strand_id
1 'polypeptide(L)'
;MSASSLIRPGLTTAIVGHLPAIKSRLRKKVPLLTFQDVRRARIPFYEALASELYEGGCPNAAFLLLQLIEFEHDHVPPTSDPSIEEKRLKNSKNLLNFLFKSLREAEGHKNEQRFADEVEHLLKIGRSFQDDAQKRWIARQFFLIGLDRCADCQLEGSRIGTLVKYYYGSFLLKDQILDEAVQMLESAESWASGKSWPLDEGKGIFGSQLLISEIYHQLFLAYSAMCERYKLTDAMQFDLYIQLSHEAAVKCMI
;
A
#
# COMPACT_ATOMS: atom_id res chain seq x y z
N MET A 1 -52.03 -21.44 -49.65
CA MET A 1 -51.23 -20.72 -48.65
C MET A 1 -49.76 -20.94 -48.99
N SER A 2 -49.09 -19.89 -49.47
CA SER A 2 -47.76 -19.99 -50.08
C SER A 2 -46.67 -20.17 -49.02
N ALA A 3 -45.86 -21.23 -49.15
CA ALA A 3 -44.77 -21.59 -48.26
C ALA A 3 -43.52 -20.72 -48.52
N SER A 4 -43.68 -19.40 -48.46
CA SER A 4 -42.64 -18.43 -48.83
C SER A 4 -42.10 -17.64 -47.64
N SER A 5 -41.97 -18.25 -46.46
CA SER A 5 -41.38 -17.57 -45.31
C SER A 5 -40.71 -18.55 -44.35
N LEU A 6 -39.50 -19.01 -44.69
CA LEU A 6 -38.50 -19.49 -43.72
C LEU A 6 -37.14 -19.72 -44.41
N ILE A 7 -36.72 -18.80 -45.29
CA ILE A 7 -35.32 -18.80 -45.74
C ILE A 7 -34.53 -18.11 -44.62
N ARG A 8 -33.89 -18.90 -43.75
CA ARG A 8 -32.82 -18.39 -42.90
C ARG A 8 -31.69 -17.97 -43.84
N PRO A 9 -31.34 -16.68 -43.95
CA PRO A 9 -30.20 -16.29 -44.75
C PRO A 9 -28.95 -16.90 -44.10
N GLY A 10 -28.33 -17.85 -44.81
CA GLY A 10 -27.01 -18.35 -44.45
C GLY A 10 -26.01 -17.20 -44.45
N LEU A 11 -24.93 -17.33 -43.66
CA LEU A 11 -23.87 -16.32 -43.54
C LEU A 11 -23.21 -15.94 -44.88
N THR A 12 -23.49 -16.65 -45.97
CA THR A 12 -22.82 -16.55 -47.28
C THR A 12 -23.67 -15.93 -48.40
N THR A 13 -24.95 -15.61 -48.20
CA THR A 13 -25.70 -14.88 -49.22
C THR A 13 -25.40 -13.38 -49.16
N ALA A 14 -24.76 -12.86 -50.21
CA ALA A 14 -24.43 -11.45 -50.33
C ALA A 14 -25.70 -10.59 -50.50
N ILE A 15 -26.25 -10.10 -49.39
CA ILE A 15 -27.35 -9.14 -49.39
C ILE A 15 -26.76 -7.74 -49.64
N VAL A 16 -26.52 -7.43 -50.92
CA VAL A 16 -25.81 -6.22 -51.39
C VAL A 16 -26.43 -4.91 -50.88
N GLY A 17 -27.74 -4.86 -50.60
CA GLY A 17 -28.44 -3.67 -50.08
C GLY A 17 -28.49 -3.53 -48.55
N HIS A 18 -28.30 -4.62 -47.78
CA HIS A 18 -28.37 -4.59 -46.30
C HIS A 18 -26.99 -4.49 -45.63
N LEU A 19 -25.91 -4.54 -46.41
CA LEU A 19 -24.52 -4.46 -45.97
C LEU A 19 -24.22 -3.23 -45.08
N PRO A 20 -24.71 -2.01 -45.37
CA PRO A 20 -24.54 -0.85 -44.51
C PRO A 20 -25.25 -1.01 -43.15
N ALA A 21 -26.47 -1.54 -43.14
CA ALA A 21 -27.25 -1.79 -41.92
C ALA A 21 -26.62 -2.91 -41.07
N ILE A 22 -26.11 -3.97 -41.71
CA ILE A 22 -25.37 -5.05 -41.05
C ILE A 22 -24.05 -4.50 -40.47
N LYS A 23 -23.28 -3.71 -41.22
CA LYS A 23 -22.05 -3.05 -40.73
C LYS A 23 -22.34 -2.12 -39.55
N SER A 24 -23.40 -1.32 -39.60
CA SER A 24 -23.81 -0.45 -38.48
C SER A 24 -24.20 -1.27 -37.23
N ARG A 25 -24.97 -2.35 -37.41
CA ARG A 25 -25.34 -3.27 -36.32
C ARG A 25 -24.13 -3.99 -35.74
N LEU A 26 -23.15 -4.36 -36.57
CA LEU A 26 -21.90 -4.98 -36.12
C LEU A 26 -21.01 -3.96 -35.40
N ARG A 27 -20.86 -2.73 -35.92
CA ARG A 27 -20.13 -1.65 -35.21
C ARG A 27 -20.74 -1.32 -33.86
N LYS A 28 -22.07 -1.31 -33.72
CA LYS A 28 -22.75 -1.16 -32.43
C LYS A 28 -22.44 -2.28 -31.43
N LYS A 29 -22.02 -3.46 -31.91
CA LYS A 29 -21.64 -4.61 -31.09
C LYS A 29 -20.14 -4.70 -30.81
N VAL A 30 -19.32 -3.91 -31.52
CA VAL A 30 -17.88 -3.83 -31.25
C VAL A 30 -17.68 -2.80 -30.12
N PRO A 31 -17.07 -3.18 -28.99
CA PRO A 31 -16.76 -2.22 -27.94
C PRO A 31 -15.84 -1.14 -28.51
N LEU A 32 -16.18 0.13 -28.26
CA LEU A 32 -15.29 1.26 -28.55
C LEU A 32 -14.11 1.17 -27.57
N LEU A 33 -13.03 0.53 -27.99
CA LEU A 33 -11.80 0.44 -27.21
C LEU A 33 -11.13 1.82 -27.19
N THR A 34 -10.86 2.32 -25.99
CA THR A 34 -10.02 3.51 -25.83
C THR A 34 -8.55 3.17 -26.15
N PHE A 35 -7.72 4.17 -26.39
CA PHE A 35 -6.28 3.96 -26.57
C PHE A 35 -5.64 3.25 -25.37
N GLN A 36 -6.13 3.52 -24.16
CA GLN A 36 -5.71 2.83 -22.93
C GLN A 36 -6.08 1.34 -22.96
N ASP A 37 -7.30 1.01 -23.39
CA ASP A 37 -7.72 -0.40 -23.51
C ASP A 37 -6.90 -1.16 -24.55
N VAL A 38 -6.57 -0.51 -25.67
CA VAL A 38 -5.69 -1.10 -26.69
C VAL A 38 -4.28 -1.32 -26.13
N ARG A 39 -3.74 -0.37 -25.35
CA ARG A 39 -2.44 -0.51 -24.70
C ARG A 39 -2.42 -1.68 -23.71
N ARG A 40 -3.39 -1.73 -22.79
CA ARG A 40 -3.52 -2.81 -21.79
C ARG A 40 -3.65 -4.20 -22.42
N ALA A 41 -4.10 -4.29 -23.67
CA ALA A 41 -4.15 -5.54 -24.43
C ALA A 41 -2.86 -5.89 -25.19
N ARG A 42 -1.98 -4.90 -25.46
CA ARG A 42 -0.78 -5.07 -26.28
C ARG A 42 0.53 -5.21 -25.50
N ILE A 43 0.63 -4.59 -24.32
CA ILE A 43 1.84 -4.61 -23.49
C ILE A 43 1.54 -5.23 -22.12
N PRO A 44 2.57 -5.67 -21.36
CA PRO A 44 2.39 -6.15 -20.00
C PRO A 44 1.57 -5.17 -19.16
N PHE A 45 0.67 -5.71 -18.33
CA PHE A 45 -0.34 -4.90 -17.64
C PHE A 45 0.27 -3.83 -16.73
N TYR A 46 1.37 -4.16 -16.05
CA TYR A 46 2.08 -3.20 -15.19
C TYR A 46 2.73 -2.05 -15.99
N GLU A 47 3.27 -2.32 -17.18
CA GLU A 47 3.86 -1.29 -18.07
C GLU A 47 2.79 -0.36 -18.62
N ALA A 48 1.61 -0.91 -18.93
CA ALA A 48 0.45 -0.11 -19.33
C ALA A 48 0.04 0.86 -18.22
N LEU A 49 -0.06 0.38 -16.98
CA LEU A 49 -0.40 1.21 -15.83
C LEU A 49 0.67 2.26 -15.52
N ALA A 50 1.96 1.91 -15.60
CA ALA A 50 3.05 2.87 -15.41
C ALA A 50 3.01 3.98 -16.48
N SER A 51 2.77 3.60 -17.75
CA SER A 51 2.62 4.58 -18.84
C SER A 51 1.41 5.49 -18.64
N GLU A 52 0.29 4.95 -18.16
CA GLU A 52 -0.92 5.72 -17.83
C GLU A 52 -0.70 6.68 -16.66
N LEU A 53 0.06 6.30 -15.62
CA LEU A 53 0.43 7.19 -14.53
C LEU A 53 1.30 8.34 -15.03
N TYR A 54 2.31 8.02 -15.85
CA TYR A 54 3.21 9.01 -16.42
C TYR A 54 2.46 10.03 -17.29
N GLU A 55 1.60 9.57 -18.20
CA GLU A 55 0.74 10.43 -19.02
C GLU A 55 -0.29 11.20 -18.19
N GLY A 56 -0.73 10.65 -17.06
CA GLY A 56 -1.63 11.27 -16.11
C GLY A 56 -1.00 12.37 -15.24
N GLY A 57 0.26 12.73 -15.49
CA GLY A 57 0.99 13.73 -14.70
C GLY A 57 1.45 13.22 -13.34
N CYS A 58 1.54 11.90 -13.17
CA CYS A 58 1.99 11.23 -11.96
C CYS A 58 3.28 10.43 -12.21
N PRO A 59 4.42 11.11 -12.52
CA PRO A 59 5.66 10.44 -12.86
C PRO A 59 6.28 9.69 -11.68
N ASN A 60 6.19 10.20 -10.44
CA ASN A 60 6.83 9.56 -9.29
C ASN A 60 6.12 8.24 -8.95
N ALA A 61 4.78 8.22 -9.04
CA ALA A 61 3.98 7.02 -8.90
C ALA A 61 4.33 5.98 -9.97
N ALA A 62 4.55 6.42 -11.23
CA ALA A 62 4.96 5.54 -12.31
C ALA A 62 6.33 4.88 -12.03
N PHE A 63 7.31 5.68 -11.61
CA PHE A 63 8.64 5.15 -11.26
C PHE A 63 8.59 4.23 -10.05
N LEU A 64 7.86 4.60 -8.99
CA LEU A 64 7.73 3.76 -7.81
C LEU A 64 7.07 2.41 -8.12
N LEU A 65 6.04 2.39 -8.98
CA LEU A 65 5.40 1.14 -9.41
C LEU A 65 6.40 0.20 -10.11
N LEU A 66 7.25 0.74 -10.98
CA LEU A 66 8.28 -0.04 -11.68
C LEU A 66 9.36 -0.52 -10.71
N GLN A 67 9.84 0.35 -9.82
CA GLN A 67 10.81 -0.01 -8.78
C GLN A 67 10.32 -1.11 -7.85
N LEU A 68 9.02 -1.12 -7.49
CA LEU A 68 8.46 -2.22 -6.69
C LEU A 68 8.50 -3.56 -7.44
N ILE A 69 8.30 -3.55 -8.76
CA ILE A 69 8.36 -4.76 -9.59
C ILE A 69 9.79 -5.26 -9.73
N GLU A 70 10.74 -4.34 -9.96
CA GLU A 70 12.17 -4.64 -10.00
C GLU A 70 12.65 -5.20 -8.65
N PHE A 71 12.24 -4.57 -7.54
CA PHE A 71 12.57 -5.03 -6.20
C PHE A 71 12.05 -6.46 -5.94
N GLU A 72 10.81 -6.78 -6.35
CA GLU A 72 10.29 -8.14 -6.24
C GLU A 72 11.09 -9.13 -7.12
N HIS A 73 11.53 -8.71 -8.29
CA HIS A 73 12.32 -9.54 -9.19
C HIS A 73 13.68 -9.91 -8.59
N ASP A 74 14.35 -8.95 -7.96
CA ASP A 74 15.68 -9.13 -7.37
C ASP A 74 15.64 -9.98 -6.08
N HIS A 75 14.56 -9.88 -5.30
CA HIS A 75 14.46 -10.53 -3.99
C HIS A 75 13.65 -11.83 -4.00
N VAL A 76 12.80 -12.06 -5.00
CA VAL A 76 12.01 -13.30 -5.14
C VAL A 76 12.55 -14.11 -6.32
N PRO A 77 13.34 -15.18 -6.06
CA PRO A 77 13.93 -15.96 -7.13
C PRO A 77 12.85 -16.53 -8.05
N PRO A 78 13.13 -16.69 -9.35
CA PRO A 78 12.20 -17.34 -10.28
C PRO A 78 11.86 -18.74 -9.78
N THR A 79 10.56 -19.03 -9.65
CA THR A 79 10.08 -20.32 -9.17
C THR A 79 9.26 -20.97 -10.26
N SER A 80 9.44 -22.28 -10.48
CA SER A 80 8.66 -23.04 -11.47
C SER A 80 7.22 -23.34 -11.03
N ASP A 81 6.83 -22.91 -9.82
CA ASP A 81 5.49 -23.09 -9.28
C ASP A 81 4.56 -22.00 -9.82
N PRO A 82 3.56 -22.36 -10.66
CA PRO A 82 2.65 -21.39 -11.25
C PRO A 82 1.82 -20.64 -10.20
N SER A 83 1.54 -21.26 -9.05
CA SER A 83 0.74 -20.62 -7.99
C SER A 83 1.47 -19.46 -7.30
N ILE A 84 2.81 -19.52 -7.26
CA ILE A 84 3.67 -18.46 -6.71
C ILE A 84 3.86 -17.37 -7.77
N GLU A 85 4.07 -17.76 -9.04
CA GLU A 85 4.20 -16.81 -10.14
C GLU A 85 2.92 -15.97 -10.33
N GLU A 86 1.73 -16.56 -10.24
CA GLU A 86 0.46 -15.83 -10.36
C GLU A 86 0.26 -14.79 -9.26
N LYS A 87 0.80 -15.04 -8.06
CA LYS A 87 0.74 -14.13 -6.92
C LYS A 87 1.78 -13.01 -6.99
N ARG A 88 2.76 -13.06 -7.90
CA ARG A 88 3.71 -11.97 -8.10
C ARG A 88 3.01 -10.68 -8.47
N LEU A 89 3.62 -9.56 -8.08
CA LEU A 89 3.11 -8.22 -8.29
C LEU A 89 2.82 -7.96 -9.77
N LYS A 90 3.75 -8.33 -10.65
CA LYS A 90 3.62 -8.20 -12.11
C LYS A 90 2.38 -8.88 -12.71
N ASN A 91 1.88 -9.95 -12.06
CA ASN A 91 0.79 -10.78 -12.57
C ASN A 91 -0.56 -10.48 -11.87
N SER A 92 -0.52 -9.95 -10.65
CA SER A 92 -1.73 -9.65 -9.86
C SER A 92 -2.41 -8.36 -10.32
N LYS A 93 -3.37 -8.49 -11.25
CA LYS A 93 -4.15 -7.35 -11.79
C LYS A 93 -4.88 -6.55 -10.71
N ASN A 94 -5.44 -7.23 -9.71
CA ASN A 94 -6.19 -6.56 -8.63
C ASN A 94 -5.28 -5.69 -7.78
N LEU A 95 -4.11 -6.22 -7.42
CA LEU A 95 -3.13 -5.53 -6.60
C LEU A 95 -2.52 -4.36 -7.38
N LEU A 96 -2.17 -4.56 -8.66
CA LEU A 96 -1.68 -3.49 -9.52
C LEU A 96 -2.73 -2.37 -9.72
N ASN A 97 -4.01 -2.70 -9.87
CA ASN A 97 -5.07 -1.70 -9.94
C ASN A 97 -5.24 -0.93 -8.62
N PHE A 98 -5.10 -1.61 -7.48
CA PHE A 98 -5.13 -0.97 -6.16
C PHE A 98 -3.95 0.00 -5.99
N LEU A 99 -2.73 -0.43 -6.31
CA LEU A 99 -1.54 0.43 -6.26
C LEU A 99 -1.65 1.59 -7.23
N PHE A 100 -2.09 1.36 -8.47
CA PHE A 100 -2.30 2.41 -9.46
C PHE A 100 -3.21 3.53 -8.94
N LYS A 101 -4.36 3.17 -8.35
CA LYS A 101 -5.29 4.16 -7.79
C LYS A 101 -4.69 4.87 -6.58
N SER A 102 -4.14 4.11 -5.64
CA SER A 102 -3.65 4.66 -4.37
C SER A 102 -2.41 5.55 -4.57
N LEU A 103 -1.50 5.18 -5.47
CA LEU A 103 -0.34 5.99 -5.82
C LEU A 103 -0.73 7.26 -6.56
N ARG A 104 -1.74 7.19 -7.45
CA ARG A 104 -2.27 8.37 -8.13
C ARG A 104 -2.89 9.36 -7.14
N GLU A 105 -3.62 8.87 -6.14
CA GLU A 105 -4.18 9.72 -5.06
C GLU A 105 -3.07 10.37 -4.23
N ALA A 106 -2.05 9.59 -3.82
CA ALA A 106 -0.91 10.10 -3.07
C ALA A 106 -0.13 11.19 -3.85
N GLU A 107 0.14 10.97 -5.13
CA GLU A 107 0.82 11.97 -5.97
C GLU A 107 -0.07 13.19 -6.27
N GLY A 108 -1.39 13.00 -6.33
CA GLY A 108 -2.35 14.11 -6.36
C GLY A 108 -2.18 15.05 -5.16
N HIS A 109 -2.10 14.50 -3.94
CA HIS A 109 -1.86 15.28 -2.73
C HIS A 109 -0.49 15.98 -2.73
N LYS A 110 0.55 15.30 -3.25
CA LYS A 110 1.87 15.92 -3.43
C LYS A 110 1.81 17.13 -4.36
N ASN A 111 1.11 17.01 -5.49
CA ASN A 111 0.95 18.10 -6.47
C ASN A 111 0.17 19.28 -5.88
N GLU A 112 -0.76 19.03 -4.96
CA GLU A 112 -1.49 20.04 -4.19
C GLU A 112 -0.72 20.59 -2.97
N GLN A 113 0.53 20.17 -2.75
CA GLN A 113 1.36 20.51 -1.59
C GLN A 113 0.76 20.09 -0.23
N ARG A 114 -0.14 19.11 -0.24
CA ARG A 114 -0.75 18.54 0.98
C ARG A 114 0.06 17.34 1.46
N PHE A 115 1.27 17.62 1.96
CA PHE A 115 2.23 16.58 2.34
C PHE A 115 1.75 15.66 3.47
N ALA A 116 0.96 16.17 4.41
CA ALA A 116 0.40 15.34 5.47
C ALA A 116 -0.59 14.29 4.92
N ASP A 117 -1.43 14.68 3.95
CA ASP A 117 -2.37 13.77 3.29
C ASP A 117 -1.67 12.78 2.34
N GLU A 118 -0.57 13.20 1.69
CA GLU A 118 0.32 12.31 0.92
C GLU A 118 0.84 11.18 1.81
N VAL A 119 1.45 11.52 2.95
CA VAL A 119 1.98 10.54 3.89
C VAL A 119 0.86 9.68 4.50
N GLU A 120 -0.32 10.24 4.77
CA GLU A 120 -1.49 9.49 5.22
C GLU A 120 -1.88 8.40 4.22
N HIS A 121 -1.88 8.71 2.91
CA HIS A 121 -2.19 7.73 1.87
C HIS A 121 -1.10 6.66 1.74
N LEU A 122 0.18 7.04 1.77
CA LEU A 122 1.29 6.09 1.75
C LEU A 122 1.22 5.12 2.95
N LEU A 123 0.89 5.63 4.12
CA LEU A 123 0.72 4.85 5.34
C LEU A 123 -0.45 3.86 5.20
N LYS A 124 -1.58 4.27 4.62
CA LYS A 124 -2.73 3.39 4.34
C LYS A 124 -2.35 2.25 3.38
N ILE A 125 -1.57 2.54 2.35
CA ILE A 125 -1.05 1.50 1.44
C ILE A 125 -0.19 0.52 2.23
N GLY A 126 0.77 1.00 3.03
CA GLY A 126 1.63 0.13 3.84
C GLY A 126 0.84 -0.80 4.77
N ARG A 127 -0.16 -0.27 5.47
CA ARG A 127 -1.03 -1.05 6.35
C ARG A 127 -1.84 -2.12 5.62
N SER A 128 -2.27 -1.87 4.39
CA SER A 128 -3.05 -2.84 3.60
C SER A 128 -2.28 -4.13 3.30
N PHE A 129 -0.94 -4.07 3.30
CA PHE A 129 -0.05 -5.21 3.07
C PHE A 129 0.59 -5.78 4.33
N GLN A 130 0.29 -5.21 5.51
CA GLN A 130 0.98 -5.58 6.75
C GLN A 130 0.73 -7.04 7.15
N ASP A 131 -0.49 -7.55 6.96
CA ASP A 131 -0.85 -8.91 7.37
C ASP A 131 -0.64 -9.96 6.25
N ASP A 132 -0.27 -9.52 5.04
CA ASP A 132 0.08 -10.42 3.94
C ASP A 132 1.54 -10.86 4.05
N ALA A 133 1.77 -12.09 4.51
CA ALA A 133 3.12 -12.64 4.68
C ALA A 133 3.98 -12.61 3.41
N GLN A 134 3.39 -12.73 2.21
CA GLN A 134 4.13 -12.75 0.94
C GLN A 134 4.43 -11.34 0.43
N LYS A 135 3.58 -10.36 0.79
CA LYS A 135 3.67 -8.97 0.32
C LYS A 135 4.09 -8.00 1.42
N ARG A 136 4.47 -8.52 2.58
CA ARG A 136 4.92 -7.75 3.73
C ARG A 136 6.09 -6.82 3.43
N TRP A 137 6.96 -7.20 2.49
CA TRP A 137 8.04 -6.34 2.02
C TRP A 137 7.52 -5.05 1.36
N ILE A 138 6.36 -5.07 0.70
CA ILE A 138 5.71 -3.88 0.14
C ILE A 138 5.34 -2.93 1.27
N ALA A 139 4.74 -3.46 2.36
CA ALA A 139 4.42 -2.66 3.54
C ALA A 139 5.66 -1.95 4.09
N ARG A 140 6.78 -2.69 4.23
CA ARG A 140 8.06 -2.13 4.65
C ARG A 140 8.51 -0.96 3.77
N GLN A 141 8.47 -1.12 2.44
CA GLN A 141 8.87 -0.05 1.51
C GLN A 141 8.02 1.21 1.69
N PHE A 142 6.69 1.07 1.83
CA PHE A 142 5.81 2.21 2.05
C PHE A 142 6.02 2.89 3.41
N PHE A 143 6.35 2.14 4.46
CA PHE A 143 6.71 2.75 5.75
C PHE A 143 8.01 3.55 5.64
N LEU A 144 9.04 3.01 4.97
CA LEU A 144 10.31 3.71 4.75
C LEU A 144 10.13 4.98 3.93
N ILE A 145 9.41 4.89 2.81
CA ILE A 145 9.06 6.07 2.00
C ILE A 145 8.28 7.07 2.84
N GLY A 146 7.32 6.63 3.66
CA GLY A 146 6.59 7.51 4.57
C GLY A 146 7.49 8.26 5.56
N LEU A 147 8.50 7.58 6.12
CA LEU A 147 9.49 8.20 7.01
C LEU A 147 10.36 9.23 6.29
N ASP A 148 10.88 8.88 5.11
CA ASP A 148 11.69 9.78 4.30
C ASP A 148 10.89 11.04 3.92
N ARG A 149 9.63 10.87 3.51
CA ARG A 149 8.73 12.00 3.20
C ARG A 149 8.41 12.83 4.45
N CYS A 150 8.30 12.22 5.63
CA CYS A 150 8.17 12.98 6.87
C CYS A 150 9.39 13.85 7.16
N ALA A 151 10.60 13.35 6.90
CA ALA A 151 11.83 14.12 7.07
C ALA A 151 11.93 15.25 6.02
N ASP A 152 11.73 14.93 4.74
CA ASP A 152 11.80 15.88 3.62
C ASP A 152 10.81 17.05 3.78
N CYS A 153 9.60 16.75 4.25
CA CYS A 153 8.52 17.73 4.38
C CYS A 153 8.41 18.33 5.79
N GLN A 154 9.38 18.09 6.67
CA GLN A 154 9.42 18.63 8.04
C GLN A 154 8.16 18.30 8.86
N LEU A 155 7.66 17.07 8.72
CA LEU A 155 6.48 16.56 9.43
C LEU A 155 6.84 15.88 10.77
N GLU A 156 8.07 16.09 11.25
CA GLU A 156 8.53 15.55 12.53
C GLU A 156 7.70 16.11 13.69
N GLY A 157 7.29 15.22 14.59
CA GLY A 157 6.40 15.60 15.70
C GLY A 157 4.97 15.96 15.29
N SER A 158 4.61 15.93 14.00
CA SER A 158 3.22 16.03 13.56
C SER A 158 2.47 14.72 13.86
N ARG A 159 1.14 14.79 13.91
CA ARG A 159 0.29 13.59 14.08
C ARG A 159 0.65 12.49 13.08
N ILE A 160 0.80 12.84 11.80
CA ILE A 160 1.07 11.84 10.77
C ILE A 160 2.49 11.27 10.90
N GLY A 161 3.49 12.09 11.23
CA GLY A 161 4.85 11.62 11.50
C GLY A 161 4.92 10.64 12.67
N THR A 162 4.20 10.95 13.77
CA THR A 162 4.05 10.03 14.90
C THR A 162 3.40 8.71 14.48
N LEU A 163 2.34 8.76 13.66
CA LEU A 163 1.66 7.55 13.19
C LEU A 163 2.56 6.67 12.32
N VAL A 164 3.34 7.27 11.41
CA VAL A 164 4.29 6.52 10.59
C VAL A 164 5.29 5.78 11.47
N LYS A 165 5.89 6.46 12.46
CA LYS A 165 6.83 5.82 13.40
C LYS A 165 6.18 4.73 14.23
N TYR A 166 4.98 4.96 14.76
CA TYR A 166 4.23 3.97 15.52
C TYR A 166 3.95 2.71 14.70
N TYR A 167 3.40 2.85 13.49
CA TYR A 167 3.09 1.70 12.65
C TYR A 167 4.33 0.97 12.15
N TYR A 168 5.39 1.71 11.82
CA TYR A 168 6.64 1.09 11.40
C TYR A 168 7.32 0.35 12.55
N GLY A 169 7.37 0.94 13.75
CA GLY A 169 7.88 0.27 14.95
C GLY A 169 7.07 -0.99 15.30
N SER A 170 5.73 -0.92 15.21
CA SER A 170 4.85 -2.08 15.40
C SER A 170 5.07 -3.17 14.34
N PHE A 171 5.36 -2.76 13.10
CA PHE A 171 5.70 -3.67 12.01
C PHE A 171 7.03 -4.40 12.28
N LEU A 172 8.06 -3.65 12.69
CA LEU A 172 9.38 -4.20 13.03
C LEU A 172 9.34 -5.14 14.24
N LEU A 173 8.51 -4.82 15.25
CA LEU A 173 8.33 -5.65 16.43
C LEU A 173 7.79 -7.04 16.06
N LYS A 174 6.80 -7.09 15.16
CA LYS A 174 6.27 -8.35 14.61
C LYS A 174 7.36 -9.15 13.86
N ASP A 175 8.31 -8.47 13.22
CA ASP A 175 9.44 -9.07 12.50
C ASP A 175 10.63 -9.40 13.42
N GLN A 176 10.50 -9.19 14.73
CA GLN A 176 11.56 -9.41 15.73
C GLN A 176 12.83 -8.58 15.48
N ILE A 177 12.71 -7.45 14.77
CA ILE A 177 13.80 -6.47 14.60
C ILE A 177 13.71 -5.48 15.78
N LEU A 178 14.12 -5.96 16.95
CA LEU A 178 13.79 -5.32 18.24
C LEU A 178 14.44 -3.95 18.42
N ASP A 179 15.73 -3.81 18.08
CA ASP A 179 16.49 -2.56 18.33
C ASP A 179 15.88 -1.37 17.55
N GLU A 180 15.60 -1.57 16.26
CA GLU A 180 14.93 -0.55 15.43
C GLU A 180 13.48 -0.32 15.86
N ALA A 181 12.76 -1.38 16.26
CA ALA A 181 11.38 -1.24 16.73
C ALA A 181 11.29 -0.35 17.98
N VAL A 182 12.18 -0.57 18.96
CA VAL A 182 12.26 0.25 20.18
C VAL A 182 12.54 1.71 19.82
N GLN A 183 13.56 1.96 18.99
CA GLN A 183 13.92 3.32 18.58
C GLN A 183 12.76 4.08 17.91
N MET A 184 12.00 3.40 17.04
CA MET A 184 10.86 3.99 16.35
C MET A 184 9.69 4.28 17.30
N LEU A 185 9.41 3.36 18.23
CA LEU A 185 8.33 3.51 19.21
C LEU A 185 8.64 4.56 20.27
N GLU A 186 9.88 4.64 20.77
CA GLU A 186 10.34 5.69 21.70
C GLU A 186 10.26 7.07 21.05
N SER A 187 10.68 7.16 19.78
CA SER A 187 10.53 8.39 19.01
C SER A 187 9.07 8.79 18.83
N ALA A 188 8.18 7.82 18.58
CA ALA A 188 6.75 8.08 18.44
C ALA A 188 6.14 8.57 19.76
N GLU A 189 6.53 7.96 20.89
CA GLU A 189 6.14 8.38 22.23
C GLU A 189 6.58 9.82 22.52
N SER A 190 7.86 10.12 22.30
CA SER A 190 8.42 11.46 22.51
C SER A 190 7.67 12.52 21.69
N TRP A 191 7.28 12.17 20.46
CA TRP A 191 6.53 13.06 19.58
C TRP A 191 5.06 13.21 19.96
N ALA A 192 4.45 12.20 20.58
CA ALA A 192 3.07 12.20 21.04
C ALA A 192 2.90 12.87 22.41
N SER A 193 3.92 12.78 23.26
CA SER A 193 3.85 13.24 24.65
C SER A 193 3.49 14.72 24.76
N GLY A 194 2.53 15.03 25.63
CA GLY A 194 2.02 16.39 25.84
C GLY A 194 1.17 16.96 24.71
N LYS A 195 0.88 16.20 23.64
CA LYS A 195 0.04 16.65 22.52
C LYS A 195 -1.33 16.00 22.56
N SER A 196 -2.36 16.83 22.37
CA SER A 196 -3.71 16.37 22.07
C SER A 196 -4.05 16.75 20.64
N TRP A 197 -4.23 15.74 19.81
CA TRP A 197 -4.71 15.90 18.45
C TRP A 197 -6.25 15.90 18.44
N PRO A 198 -6.90 16.86 17.76
CA PRO A 198 -8.34 16.81 17.61
C PRO A 198 -8.73 15.51 16.89
N LEU A 199 -9.79 14.87 17.39
CA LEU A 199 -10.47 13.80 16.68
C LEU A 199 -11.01 14.41 15.39
N ASP A 200 -10.53 13.92 14.26
CA ASP A 200 -11.09 14.33 12.98
C ASP A 200 -12.46 13.67 12.87
N GLU A 201 -13.53 14.46 12.99
CA GLU A 201 -14.91 13.97 12.83
C GLU A 201 -15.05 13.40 11.41
N GLY A 202 -14.92 12.07 11.28
CA GLY A 202 -15.07 11.35 10.02
C GLY A 202 -13.82 10.63 9.50
N LYS A 203 -12.62 10.86 10.04
CA LYS A 203 -11.43 10.02 9.75
C LYS A 203 -11.15 9.10 10.94
N GLY A 204 -11.57 7.85 10.81
CA GLY A 204 -11.58 6.86 11.90
C GLY A 204 -10.26 6.62 12.65
N ILE A 205 -10.43 6.14 13.89
CA ILE A 205 -9.50 5.48 14.84
C ILE A 205 -8.25 6.26 15.29
N PHE A 206 -7.85 7.32 14.60
CA PHE A 206 -6.66 8.09 14.98
C PHE A 206 -6.97 9.16 16.04
N GLY A 207 -7.39 8.70 17.22
CA GLY A 207 -7.68 9.52 18.40
C GLY A 207 -6.45 9.71 19.29
N SER A 208 -6.28 10.94 19.79
CA SER A 208 -5.08 11.43 20.47
C SER A 208 -4.69 10.70 21.76
N GLN A 209 -5.65 10.24 22.56
CA GLN A 209 -5.38 9.48 23.78
C GLN A 209 -5.28 7.97 23.54
N LEU A 210 -6.05 7.43 22.59
CA LEU A 210 -5.94 6.02 22.20
C LEU A 210 -4.59 5.73 21.57
N LEU A 211 -4.05 6.66 20.78
CA LEU A 211 -2.75 6.49 20.16
C LEU A 211 -1.61 6.42 21.18
N ILE A 212 -1.63 7.24 22.23
CA ILE A 212 -0.52 7.26 23.20
C ILE A 212 -0.52 6.01 24.09
N SER A 213 -1.70 5.53 24.52
CA SER A 213 -1.80 4.27 25.24
C SER A 213 -1.43 3.07 24.36
N GLU A 214 -1.79 3.10 23.07
CA GLU A 214 -1.34 2.11 22.09
C GLU A 214 0.18 2.12 21.89
N ILE A 215 0.83 3.30 21.83
CA ILE A 215 2.29 3.40 21.75
C ILE A 215 2.92 2.79 23.01
N TYR A 216 2.42 3.11 24.20
CA TYR A 216 2.94 2.51 25.45
C TYR A 216 2.71 0.99 25.50
N HIS A 217 1.58 0.49 24.97
CA HIS A 217 1.35 -0.94 24.84
C HIS A 217 2.41 -1.61 23.94
N GLN A 218 2.69 -1.04 22.77
CA GLN A 218 3.72 -1.58 21.87
C GLN A 218 5.12 -1.48 22.48
N LEU A 219 5.43 -0.39 23.20
CA LEU A 219 6.69 -0.25 23.95
C LEU A 219 6.81 -1.32 25.04
N PHE A 220 5.75 -1.60 25.80
CA PHE A 220 5.74 -2.69 26.78
C PHE A 220 6.08 -4.04 26.13
N LEU A 221 5.48 -4.35 24.98
CA LEU A 221 5.78 -5.59 24.25
C LEU A 221 7.23 -5.61 23.74
N ALA A 222 7.73 -4.50 23.20
CA ALA A 222 9.09 -4.38 22.70
C ALA A 222 10.13 -4.54 23.83
N TYR A 223 9.94 -3.84 24.96
CA TYR A 223 10.81 -3.98 26.13
C TYR A 223 10.75 -5.37 26.74
N SER A 224 9.56 -5.99 26.81
CA SER A 224 9.44 -7.38 27.28
C SER A 224 10.21 -8.36 26.39
N ALA A 225 10.19 -8.16 25.07
CA ALA A 225 10.99 -8.97 24.15
C ALA A 225 12.50 -8.73 24.32
N MET A 226 12.92 -7.47 24.57
CA MET A 226 14.31 -7.14 24.89
C MET A 226 14.77 -7.75 26.21
N CYS A 227 13.92 -7.80 27.24
CA CYS A 227 14.20 -8.52 28.49
C CYS A 227 14.54 -9.98 28.21
N GLU A 228 13.71 -10.70 27.45
CA GLU A 228 13.97 -12.10 27.13
C GLU A 228 15.25 -12.30 26.31
N ARG A 229 15.62 -11.34 25.44
CA ARG A 229 16.92 -11.34 24.72
C ARG A 229 18.12 -11.21 25.65
N TYR A 230 18.03 -10.35 26.66
CA TYR A 230 19.17 -10.04 27.55
C TYR A 230 19.24 -10.89 28.83
N LYS A 231 18.17 -11.62 29.16
CA LYS A 231 18.02 -12.44 30.38
C LYS A 231 19.22 -13.32 30.75
N LEU A 232 19.92 -13.86 29.77
CA LEU A 232 21.06 -14.76 29.97
C LEU A 232 22.40 -14.16 29.51
N THR A 233 22.39 -12.98 28.88
CA THR A 233 23.57 -12.41 28.21
C THR A 233 24.08 -11.16 28.91
N ASP A 234 23.20 -10.30 29.43
CA ASP A 234 23.58 -9.04 30.08
C ASP A 234 22.57 -8.67 31.18
N ALA A 235 23.01 -8.80 32.43
CA ALA A 235 22.18 -8.49 33.60
C ALA A 235 21.83 -7.00 33.71
N MET A 236 22.72 -6.10 33.28
CA MET A 236 22.46 -4.65 33.36
C MET A 236 21.39 -4.23 32.36
N GLN A 237 21.47 -4.74 31.12
CA GLN A 237 20.45 -4.47 30.11
C GLN A 237 19.12 -5.11 30.47
N PHE A 238 19.15 -6.32 31.04
CA PHE A 238 17.95 -6.98 31.54
C PHE A 238 17.21 -6.15 32.60
N ASP A 239 17.92 -5.66 33.62
CA ASP A 239 17.33 -4.83 34.68
C ASP A 239 16.77 -3.51 34.13
N LEU A 240 17.47 -2.89 33.17
CA LEU A 240 17.00 -1.67 32.49
C LEU A 240 15.66 -1.92 31.77
N TYR A 241 15.59 -2.94 30.92
CA TYR A 241 14.37 -3.21 30.16
C TYR A 241 13.22 -3.71 31.03
N ILE A 242 13.49 -4.34 32.18
CA ILE A 242 12.45 -4.63 33.18
C ILE A 242 11.84 -3.33 33.70
N GLN A 243 12.66 -2.36 34.10
CA GLN A 243 12.18 -1.08 34.62
C GLN A 243 11.37 -0.33 33.56
N LEU A 244 11.89 -0.27 32.32
CA LEU A 244 11.21 0.38 31.20
C LEU A 244 9.89 -0.32 30.83
N SER A 245 9.84 -1.66 30.86
CA SER A 245 8.60 -2.40 30.59
C SER A 245 7.55 -2.12 31.67
N HIS A 246 7.93 -2.08 32.95
CA HIS A 246 7.02 -1.74 34.04
C HIS A 246 6.50 -0.31 33.90
N GLU A 247 7.37 0.66 33.59
CA GLU A 247 6.96 2.05 33.36
C GLU A 247 5.96 2.16 32.20
N ALA A 248 6.25 1.50 31.07
CA ALA A 248 5.35 1.48 29.92
C ALA A 248 3.99 0.84 30.27
N ALA A 249 3.98 -0.24 31.05
CA ALA A 249 2.74 -0.90 31.48
C ALA A 249 1.88 0.00 32.38
N VAL A 250 2.50 0.74 33.30
CA VAL A 250 1.79 1.71 34.16
C VAL A 250 1.19 2.83 33.32
N LYS A 251 1.95 3.38 32.37
CA LYS A 251 1.48 4.47 31.49
C LYS A 251 0.42 4.01 30.48
N CYS A 252 0.39 2.73 30.13
CA CYS A 252 -0.64 2.14 29.27
C CYS A 252 -2.01 2.00 29.97
N MET A 253 -2.03 1.87 31.30
CA MET A 253 -3.28 1.70 32.08
C MET A 253 -3.93 3.02 32.52
N ILE A 254 -3.34 4.15 32.14
CA ILE A 254 -3.88 5.51 32.31
C ILE A 254 -4.57 5.93 31.02
#